data_AF-A0A840V9B9-F1
#
_entry.id   AF-A0A840V9B9-F1
#
_cell.length_a   1.000
_cell.length_b   1.000
_cell.length_c   1.000
_cell.angle_alpha   90.00
_cell.angle_beta   90.00
_cell.angle_gamma   90.00
#
_symmetry.space_group_name_H-M   'P 1'
#
loop_
_entity.id
_entity.type
_entity.pdbx_description
1 polymer ?
#
loop_
_entity_poly.entity_id
_entity_poly.type
_entity_poly.pdbx_seq_one_letter_code
_entity_poly.pdbx_strand_id
1 'polypeptide(L)'
;MDYESAIQTLDENGFTWGILRELFPFGDINLREGNYQKLVMKVLGLLETPEEKELLLDLLDTQNCVFLEQVWIQNEKSGEQEKPFPVHGHFITAQFQINSNIRWELRLKHRDPRGVMLKLPETELLLDRMLQAEE
;
A
#
# COMPACT_ATOMS: atom_id res chain seq x y z
N MET A 1 8.44 -3.26 11.09
CA MET A 1 8.63 -2.40 12.29
C MET A 1 7.31 -2.38 13.04
N ASP A 2 7.26 -2.39 14.38
CA ASP A 2 5.98 -2.25 15.07
C ASP A 2 5.50 -0.78 15.09
N TYR A 3 4.20 -0.58 15.33
CA TYR A 3 3.58 0.74 15.29
C TYR A 3 4.18 1.70 16.32
N GLU A 4 4.46 1.22 17.53
CA GLU A 4 4.96 2.06 18.63
C GLU A 4 6.35 2.61 18.30
N SER A 5 7.23 1.76 17.78
CA SER A 5 8.56 2.16 17.31
C SER A 5 8.49 3.15 16.16
N ALA A 6 7.58 2.95 15.20
CA ALA A 6 7.40 3.84 14.06
C ALA A 6 6.94 5.25 14.50
N ILE A 7 6.01 5.33 15.46
CA ILE A 7 5.56 6.60 16.03
C ILE A 7 6.67 7.29 16.80
N GLN A 8 7.43 6.56 17.61
CA GLN A 8 8.57 7.13 18.33
C GLN A 8 9.60 7.75 17.38
N THR A 9 9.98 7.04 16.31
CA THR A 9 10.91 7.55 15.30
C THR A 9 10.40 8.85 14.66
N LEU A 10 9.10 8.92 14.34
CA LEU A 10 8.47 10.11 13.76
C LEU A 10 8.40 11.28 14.73
N ASP A 11 8.10 11.04 16.01
CA ASP A 11 7.99 12.09 17.01
C ASP A 11 9.37 12.68 17.37
N GLU A 12 10.43 11.87 17.34
CA GLU A 12 11.80 12.32 17.63
C GLU A 12 12.47 13.03 16.44
N ASN A 13 12.23 12.56 15.21
CA ASN A 13 13.02 12.96 14.04
C ASN A 13 12.21 13.65 12.93
N GLY A 14 10.88 13.67 13.05
CA GLY A 14 9.99 14.08 11.96
C GLY A 14 9.97 13.07 10.81
N PHE A 15 9.42 13.48 9.66
CA PHE A 15 9.42 12.66 8.45
C PHE A 15 10.50 13.12 7.46
N THR A 16 11.25 12.15 6.93
CA THR A 16 12.08 12.33 5.74
C THR A 16 11.89 11.14 4.81
N TRP A 17 12.12 11.34 3.51
CA TRP A 17 12.01 10.24 2.54
C TRP A 17 12.99 9.09 2.80
N GLY A 18 14.11 9.34 3.51
CA GLY A 18 15.09 8.32 3.88
C GLY A 18 14.54 7.27 4.85
N ILE A 19 13.67 7.67 5.78
CA ILE A 19 13.09 6.76 6.79
C ILE A 19 11.86 6.01 6.27
N LEU A 20 11.39 6.27 5.05
CA LEU A 20 10.19 5.66 4.48
C LEU A 20 10.23 4.13 4.53
N ARG A 21 11.38 3.54 4.17
CA ARG A 21 11.57 2.08 4.14
C ARG A 21 11.65 1.46 5.54
N GLU A 22 11.94 2.26 6.54
CA GLU A 22 11.95 1.82 7.94
C GLU A 22 10.53 1.80 8.50
N LEU A 23 9.75 2.85 8.18
CA LEU A 23 8.35 3.00 8.60
C LEU A 23 7.41 2.04 7.86
N PHE A 24 7.63 1.86 6.56
CA PHE A 24 6.86 0.97 5.69
C PHE A 24 7.82 0.02 4.96
N PRO A 25 8.30 -1.04 5.64
CA PRO A 25 9.15 -2.03 5.00
C PRO A 25 8.39 -2.77 3.90
N PHE A 26 9.07 -3.03 2.78
CA PHE A 26 8.48 -3.73 1.65
C PHE A 26 7.95 -5.11 2.06
N GLY A 27 6.69 -5.40 1.73
CA GLY A 27 6.02 -6.66 2.07
C GLY A 27 5.67 -6.84 3.54
N ASP A 28 5.79 -5.80 4.38
CA ASP A 28 5.40 -5.87 5.79
C ASP A 28 3.88 -5.76 5.95
N ILE A 29 3.24 -6.91 6.14
CA ILE A 29 1.80 -7.03 6.45
C ILE A 29 1.52 -7.22 7.94
N ASN A 30 2.53 -7.06 8.81
CA ASN A 30 2.35 -7.20 10.26
C ASN A 30 1.61 -5.98 10.86
N LEU A 31 1.68 -4.83 10.20
CA LEU A 31 0.86 -3.67 10.54
C LEU A 31 -0.61 -3.94 10.21
N ARG A 32 -1.38 -4.27 11.24
CA ARG A 32 -2.84 -4.40 11.12
C ARG A 32 -3.44 -3.10 10.60
N GLU A 33 -4.54 -3.24 9.85
CA GLU A 33 -5.28 -2.19 9.15
C GLU A 33 -5.39 -0.87 9.94
N GLY A 34 -5.85 -0.92 11.19
CA GLY A 34 -6.01 0.28 12.01
C GLY A 34 -4.68 0.98 12.38
N ASN A 35 -3.61 0.22 12.59
CA ASN A 35 -2.28 0.78 12.87
C ASN A 35 -1.62 1.31 11.60
N TYR A 36 -1.80 0.60 10.48
CA TYR A 36 -1.39 1.08 9.17
C TYR A 36 -2.03 2.43 8.85
N GLN A 37 -3.36 2.54 8.95
CA GLN A 37 -4.09 3.79 8.69
C GLN A 37 -3.59 4.93 9.58
N LYS A 38 -3.41 4.69 10.88
CA LYS A 38 -2.89 5.71 11.81
C LYS A 38 -1.49 6.17 11.44
N LEU A 39 -0.61 5.25 11.06
CA LEU A 39 0.76 5.57 10.68
C LEU A 39 0.80 6.37 9.37
N VAL A 40 0.05 5.94 8.35
CA VAL A 40 -0.07 6.68 7.08
C VAL A 40 -0.60 8.10 7.33
N MET A 41 -1.67 8.25 8.11
CA MET A 41 -2.23 9.57 8.43
C MET A 41 -1.25 10.45 9.23
N LYS A 42 -0.48 9.86 10.14
CA LYS A 42 0.57 10.60 10.88
C LYS A 42 1.63 11.13 9.93
N VAL A 43 2.13 10.31 9.00
CA VAL A 43 3.12 10.74 8.01
C VAL A 43 2.54 11.80 7.07
N LEU A 44 1.32 11.60 6.57
CA LEU A 44 0.63 12.59 5.72
C LEU A 44 0.46 13.94 6.42
N GLY A 45 0.23 13.94 7.74
CA GLY A 45 0.15 15.16 8.55
C GLY A 45 1.47 15.93 8.68
N LEU A 46 2.60 15.28 8.38
CA LEU A 46 3.94 15.89 8.38
C LEU A 46 4.37 16.38 6.99
N LEU A 47 3.60 16.07 5.94
CA LEU A 47 3.85 16.51 4.57
C LEU A 47 3.09 17.81 4.28
N GLU A 48 3.78 18.78 3.67
CA GLU A 48 3.23 20.12 3.48
C GLU A 48 2.33 20.16 2.24
N THR A 49 2.78 19.57 1.14
CA THR A 49 2.12 19.71 -0.16
C THR A 49 1.18 18.54 -0.49
N PRO A 50 0.13 18.78 -1.31
CA PRO A 50 -0.66 17.70 -1.89
C PRO A 50 0.17 16.71 -2.71
N GLU A 51 1.17 17.19 -3.45
CA GLU A 51 2.01 16.38 -4.32
C GLU A 51 2.87 15.39 -3.51
N GLU A 52 3.40 15.80 -2.36
CA GLU A 52 4.13 14.88 -1.47
C GLU A 52 3.21 13.82 -0.87
N LYS A 53 1.98 14.19 -0.51
CA LYS A 53 0.97 13.26 0.02
C LYS A 53 0.56 12.24 -1.04
N GLU A 54 0.35 12.68 -2.27
CA GLU A 54 0.09 11.80 -3.41
C GLU A 54 1.26 10.86 -3.67
N LEU A 55 2.50 11.37 -3.68
CA LEU A 55 3.70 10.55 -3.86
C LEU A 55 3.82 9.46 -2.78
N LEU A 56 3.58 9.79 -1.50
CA LEU A 56 3.60 8.80 -0.43
C LEU A 56 2.61 7.67 -0.70
N LEU A 57 1.36 8.02 -1.03
CA LEU A 57 0.31 7.04 -1.27
C LEU A 57 0.58 6.22 -2.55
N ASP A 58 1.10 6.85 -3.61
CA ASP A 58 1.51 6.16 -4.84
C ASP A 58 2.64 5.15 -4.57
N LEU A 59 3.62 5.51 -3.74
CA LEU A 59 4.70 4.59 -3.34
C LEU A 59 4.17 3.41 -2.52
N LEU A 60 3.25 3.64 -1.59
CA LEU A 60 2.63 2.58 -0.79
C LEU A 60 1.78 1.64 -1.65
N ASP A 61 0.96 2.21 -2.53
CA ASP A 61 0.16 1.42 -3.49
C ASP A 61 1.10 0.58 -4.40
N THR A 62 2.19 1.16 -4.89
CA THR A 62 3.18 0.44 -5.70
C THR A 62 3.81 -0.72 -4.94
N GLN A 63 4.26 -0.50 -3.70
CA GLN A 63 4.84 -1.58 -2.89
C GLN A 63 3.85 -2.73 -2.69
N ASN A 64 2.58 -2.39 -2.40
CA ASN A 64 1.51 -3.35 -2.21
C ASN A 64 1.19 -4.15 -3.47
N CYS A 65 1.17 -3.51 -4.64
CA CYS A 65 0.97 -4.17 -5.92
C CYS A 65 2.09 -5.17 -6.22
N VAL A 66 3.35 -4.72 -6.13
CA VAL A 66 4.51 -5.58 -6.42
C VAL A 66 4.55 -6.76 -5.46
N PHE A 67 4.29 -6.54 -4.17
CA PHE A 67 4.25 -7.62 -3.20
C PHE A 67 3.13 -8.63 -3.50
N LEU A 68 1.93 -8.16 -3.84
CA LEU A 68 0.82 -9.04 -4.22
C LEU A 68 1.14 -9.90 -5.44
N GLU A 69 1.72 -9.30 -6.48
CA GLU A 69 2.14 -10.01 -7.70
C GLU A 69 3.21 -11.07 -7.41
N GLN A 70 4.18 -10.75 -6.55
CA GLN A 70 5.19 -11.72 -6.11
C GLN A 70 4.55 -12.91 -5.40
N VAL A 71 3.59 -12.67 -4.50
CA VAL A 71 2.86 -13.74 -3.81
C VAL A 71 2.05 -14.58 -4.80
N TRP A 72 1.39 -13.95 -5.78
CA TRP A 72 0.67 -14.65 -6.83
C TRP A 72 1.60 -15.59 -7.61
N ILE A 73 2.72 -15.08 -8.14
CA ILE A 73 3.68 -15.86 -8.93
C ILE A 73 4.24 -17.03 -8.12
N GLN A 74 4.51 -16.83 -6.83
CA GLN A 74 4.98 -17.90 -5.93
C GLN A 74 3.92 -19.01 -5.76
N ASN A 75 2.65 -18.62 -5.59
CA ASN A 75 1.55 -19.57 -5.45
C ASN A 75 1.35 -20.39 -6.73
N GLU A 76 1.34 -19.75 -7.90
CA GLU A 76 1.24 -20.46 -9.18
C GLU A 76 2.34 -21.50 -9.34
N LYS A 77 3.58 -21.16 -9.00
CA LYS A 77 4.72 -22.09 -9.05
C LYS A 77 4.60 -23.24 -8.06
N SER A 78 3.96 -23.02 -6.92
CA SER A 78 3.79 -24.05 -5.88
C SER A 78 2.67 -25.06 -6.17
N GLY A 79 1.83 -24.81 -7.18
CA GLY A 79 0.66 -25.64 -7.49
C GLY A 79 -0.51 -25.46 -6.50
N GLU A 80 -0.40 -24.52 -5.55
CA GLU A 80 -1.47 -24.17 -4.60
C GLU A 80 -2.50 -23.20 -5.21
N GLN A 81 -3.00 -23.51 -6.42
CA GLN A 81 -3.95 -22.65 -7.13
C GLN A 81 -5.34 -22.57 -6.46
N GLU A 82 -5.69 -23.55 -5.61
CA GLU A 82 -7.04 -23.69 -5.06
C GLU A 82 -7.30 -22.96 -3.74
N LYS A 83 -6.29 -22.36 -3.10
CA LYS A 83 -6.51 -21.63 -1.83
C LYS A 83 -6.53 -20.12 -2.06
N PRO A 84 -7.71 -19.47 -1.93
CA PRO A 84 -7.81 -18.03 -2.10
C PRO A 84 -7.09 -17.35 -0.94
N PHE A 85 -5.82 -16.98 -1.15
CA PHE A 85 -5.12 -15.88 -0.47
C PHE A 85 -5.52 -15.63 1.01
N PRO A 86 -5.58 -16.63 1.91
CA PRO A 86 -6.51 -16.52 3.04
C PRO A 86 -6.08 -15.50 4.10
N VAL A 87 -4.82 -15.04 4.08
CA VAL A 87 -4.30 -14.09 5.06
C VAL A 87 -3.66 -12.87 4.39
N HIS A 88 -2.71 -13.07 3.47
CA HIS A 88 -1.93 -11.95 2.91
C HIS A 88 -2.70 -11.10 1.90
N GLY A 89 -3.55 -11.71 1.07
CA GLY A 89 -4.35 -10.96 0.10
C GLY A 89 -5.38 -10.06 0.77
N HIS A 90 -6.00 -10.53 1.86
CA HIS A 90 -6.92 -9.71 2.65
C HIS A 90 -6.22 -8.43 3.17
N PHE A 91 -5.04 -8.55 3.77
CA PHE A 91 -4.31 -7.39 4.29
C PHE A 91 -3.91 -6.38 3.20
N ILE A 92 -3.41 -6.87 2.07
CA ILE A 92 -3.00 -5.98 0.96
C ILE A 92 -4.23 -5.27 0.37
N THR A 93 -5.34 -6.01 0.16
CA THR A 93 -6.58 -5.40 -0.34
C THR A 93 -7.18 -4.39 0.62
N ALA A 94 -7.04 -4.61 1.94
CA ALA A 94 -7.43 -3.64 2.94
C ALA A 94 -6.57 -2.39 2.89
N GLN A 95 -5.24 -2.51 2.73
CA GLN A 95 -4.35 -1.36 2.58
C GLN A 95 -4.68 -0.54 1.32
N PHE A 96 -4.97 -1.18 0.17
CA PHE A 96 -5.45 -0.45 -1.02
C PHE A 96 -6.74 0.32 -0.75
N GLN A 97 -7.69 -0.30 -0.06
CA GLN A 97 -8.95 0.37 0.28
C GLN A 97 -8.71 1.56 1.23
N ILE A 98 -7.84 1.37 2.23
CA ILE A 98 -7.45 2.43 3.17
C ILE A 98 -6.83 3.61 2.41
N ASN A 99 -5.86 3.36 1.54
CA ASN A 99 -5.23 4.42 0.75
C ASN A 99 -6.23 5.14 -0.15
N SER A 100 -7.14 4.41 -0.80
CA SER A 100 -8.21 5.00 -1.62
C SER A 100 -9.15 5.89 -0.80
N ASN A 101 -9.53 5.45 0.40
CA ASN A 101 -10.37 6.24 1.31
C ASN A 101 -9.65 7.49 1.80
N ILE A 102 -8.36 7.38 2.15
CA ILE A 102 -7.54 8.51 2.58
C ILE A 102 -7.43 9.56 1.45
N ARG A 103 -7.20 9.14 0.20
CA ARG A 103 -7.18 10.05 -0.96
C ARG A 103 -8.48 10.83 -1.06
N TRP A 104 -9.62 10.15 -0.88
CA TRP A 104 -10.93 10.77 -0.91
C TRP A 104 -11.11 11.81 0.21
N GLU A 105 -10.76 11.44 1.45
CA GLU A 105 -10.83 12.32 2.62
C GLU A 105 -9.98 13.59 2.46
N LEU A 106 -8.79 13.45 1.87
CA LEU A 106 -7.84 14.55 1.65
C LEU A 106 -8.04 15.28 0.30
N ARG A 107 -9.06 14.89 -0.49
CA ARG A 107 -9.35 15.44 -1.84
C ARG A 107 -8.15 15.38 -2.79
N LEU A 108 -7.37 14.30 -2.71
CA LEU A 108 -6.24 14.01 -3.60
C LEU A 108 -6.70 13.30 -4.87
N LYS A 109 -5.82 13.16 -5.87
CA LYS A 109 -6.07 12.35 -7.08
C LYS A 109 -6.53 10.94 -6.68
N HIS A 110 -7.74 10.59 -7.10
CA HIS A 110 -8.34 9.30 -6.77
C HIS A 110 -7.62 8.16 -7.49
N ARG A 111 -7.41 7.06 -6.76
CA ARG A 111 -6.94 5.78 -7.30
C ARG A 111 -7.72 4.63 -6.65
N ASP A 112 -8.01 3.61 -7.44
CA ASP A 112 -8.68 2.38 -6.97
C ASP A 112 -7.94 1.13 -7.48
N PRO A 113 -6.74 0.83 -6.93
CA PRO A 113 -5.97 -0.37 -7.30
C PRO A 113 -6.78 -1.65 -7.08
N ARG A 114 -7.60 -1.68 -6.02
CA ARG A 114 -8.44 -2.83 -5.67
C ARG A 114 -9.50 -3.08 -6.74
N GLY A 115 -10.18 -2.05 -7.22
CA GLY A 115 -11.18 -2.17 -8.29
C GLY A 115 -10.57 -2.59 -9.62
N VAL A 116 -9.34 -2.14 -9.93
CA VAL A 116 -8.57 -2.62 -11.08
C VAL A 116 -8.22 -4.10 -10.92
N MET A 117 -7.73 -4.49 -9.74
CA MET A 117 -7.36 -5.87 -9.42
C MET A 117 -8.52 -6.85 -9.61
N LEU A 118 -9.73 -6.51 -9.16
CA LEU A 118 -10.91 -7.35 -9.30
C LEU A 118 -11.34 -7.57 -10.76
N LYS A 119 -10.83 -6.78 -11.70
CA LYS A 119 -11.17 -6.83 -13.13
C LYS A 119 -10.02 -7.36 -14.00
N LEU A 120 -8.86 -7.63 -13.41
CA LEU A 120 -7.68 -8.07 -14.14
C LEU A 120 -7.85 -9.51 -14.66
N PRO A 121 -7.60 -9.75 -15.95
CA PRO A 121 -7.37 -11.09 -16.45
C PRO A 121 -6.11 -11.70 -15.81
N GLU A 122 -6.07 -13.03 -15.65
CA GLU A 122 -4.90 -13.75 -15.10
C GLU A 122 -3.59 -13.50 -15.86
N THR A 123 -3.67 -12.97 -17.09
CA THR A 123 -2.51 -12.68 -17.94
C THR A 123 -1.93 -11.27 -17.79
N GLU A 124 -2.55 -10.39 -17.00
CA GLU A 124 -2.14 -8.98 -16.86
C GLU A 124 -1.65 -8.68 -15.43
N LEU A 125 -0.62 -7.84 -15.31
CA LEU A 125 -0.11 -7.36 -14.02
C LEU A 125 -0.89 -6.13 -13.55
N LEU A 126 -1.09 -6.02 -12.24
CA LEU A 126 -1.81 -4.91 -11.61
C LEU A 126 -1.05 -3.60 -11.74
N LEU A 127 0.27 -3.65 -11.59
CA LEU A 127 1.12 -2.47 -11.73
C LEU A 127 1.00 -1.84 -13.12
N ASP A 128 0.96 -2.66 -14.18
CA ASP A 128 0.86 -2.18 -15.57
C ASP A 128 -0.44 -1.42 -15.82
N ARG A 129 -1.55 -1.88 -15.23
CA ARG A 129 -2.86 -1.21 -15.34
C ARG A 129 -2.95 0.07 -14.53
N MET A 130 -2.33 0.11 -13.35
CA MET A 130 -2.32 1.30 -12.51
C MET A 130 -1.62 2.49 -13.18
N LEU A 131 -0.60 2.22 -14.00
CA LEU A 131 0.12 3.22 -14.77
C LEU A 131 -0.70 3.72 -15.99
N GLN A 132 -1.54 2.86 -16.57
CA GLN A 132 -2.39 3.20 -17.71
C GLN A 132 -3.67 3.97 -17.33
N ALA A 133 -4.18 3.81 -16.10
CA ALA A 133 -5.36 4.52 -15.61
C ALA A 133 -5.11 6.03 -15.35
N GLU A 134 -3.93 6.53 -15.70
CA GLU A 134 -3.54 7.94 -15.60
C GLU A 134 -3.69 8.75 -16.89
N GLU A 135 -4.05 8.10 -18.00
CA GLU A 135 -4.45 8.73 -19.27
C GLU A 135 -5.98 8.90 -19.37
#